data_AF-A0A0P7CEI9-F1
#
_entry.id   AF-A0A0P7CEI9-F1
#
_cell.length_a   1.000
_cell.length_b   1.000
_cell.length_c   1.000
_cell.angle_alpha   90.00
_cell.angle_beta   90.00
_cell.angle_gamma   90.00
#
_symmetry.space_group_name_H-M   'P 1'
#
loop_
_entity.id
_entity.type
_entity.pdbx_description
1 polymer ?
#
loop_
_entity_poly.entity_id
_entity_poly.type
_entity_poly.pdbx_seq_one_letter_code
_entity_poly.pdbx_strand_id
1 'polypeptide(L)'
;MRAGRVLPRAFAVGGVVGVAVLGAGWPYLHGAPALAVVNVLISGGLATAGTALMASSPTRRAGAPLLAAGVAWVATWAMSWNHTLLPLLGIAGNCSFYVLFGVGLLGYPHGRLSGLADRVVVALAGLAFGPLMVVSVLTSRPEWNGYGPDVWWPGWFADLPTFQTISDVYQVINPLLACGFAFGLVRRVRALRGPERAAASLVLGAVAVAGIGVALVAPPIDVDDLDGVMRGIEAQSVVLALLPVALGIAAARRALGVATAADRVLRLADPATIASVRDALRTVLNDPTVELRFWLPDLRCYVDVDGRPADLGGSADLGGSVDIGRAAAAGSTAEAGRAPEPASGARWTREVLTRDGAPLAVVTGDPALGQHRAFTDAALRAGRLALENAQLQVAVRAQLVETHAAHLRVAGASAAQRRRMAHDLGDGMQRRLTDLARVASRAPDADPAETRLLLRHLHEGLLAANQEVRDLSRGLRAADAVPGGPTS
;
A
#
# COMPACT_ATOMS: atom_id res chain seq x y z
N MET A 1 -25.78 -2.82 -1.76
CA MET A 1 -26.60 -1.73 -2.37
C MET A 1 -26.44 -0.31 -1.72
N ARG A 2 -25.47 -0.05 -0.82
CA ARG A 2 -25.39 1.26 -0.08
C ARG A 2 -24.43 2.34 -0.65
N ALA A 3 -23.52 2.02 -1.57
CA ALA A 3 -22.47 2.95 -2.01
C ALA A 3 -22.94 4.02 -3.04
N GLY A 4 -23.93 3.70 -3.89
CA GLY A 4 -24.28 4.54 -5.04
C GLY A 4 -24.99 5.87 -4.74
N ARG A 5 -25.56 6.04 -3.52
CA ARG A 5 -26.29 7.26 -3.13
C ARG A 5 -25.50 8.22 -2.23
N VAL A 6 -24.28 7.86 -1.85
CA VAL A 6 -23.48 8.65 -0.90
C VAL A 6 -22.98 9.94 -1.55
N LEU A 7 -22.38 9.82 -2.74
CA LEU A 7 -21.73 10.94 -3.40
C LEU A 7 -22.73 12.03 -3.84
N PRO A 8 -23.90 11.71 -4.44
CA PRO A 8 -24.90 12.72 -4.77
C PRO A 8 -25.44 13.47 -3.54
N ARG A 9 -25.62 12.75 -2.42
CA ARG A 9 -26.04 13.38 -1.15
C ARG A 9 -24.98 14.32 -0.60
N ALA A 10 -23.71 13.92 -0.68
CA ALA A 10 -22.61 14.76 -0.22
C ALA A 10 -22.53 16.07 -1.00
N PHE A 11 -22.64 16.00 -2.34
CA PHE A 11 -22.69 17.18 -3.19
C PHE A 11 -23.95 18.03 -2.96
N ALA A 12 -25.11 17.42 -2.71
CA ALA A 12 -26.32 18.17 -2.40
C ALA A 12 -26.18 18.97 -1.09
N VAL A 13 -25.68 18.34 -0.03
CA VAL A 13 -25.42 19.04 1.25
C VAL A 13 -24.36 20.12 1.05
N GLY A 14 -23.28 19.82 0.31
CA GLY A 14 -22.26 20.79 -0.04
C GLY A 14 -22.79 22.00 -0.81
N GLY A 15 -23.66 21.78 -1.79
CA GLY A 15 -24.31 22.86 -2.54
C GLY A 15 -25.19 23.74 -1.66
N VAL A 16 -25.98 23.14 -0.76
CA VAL A 16 -26.82 23.89 0.19
C VAL A 16 -25.97 24.73 1.14
N VAL A 17 -24.93 24.16 1.75
CA VAL A 17 -24.02 24.90 2.65
C VAL A 17 -23.25 25.98 1.89
N GLY A 18 -22.81 25.66 0.67
CA GLY A 18 -22.13 26.61 -0.21
C GLY A 18 -23.00 27.82 -0.54
N VAL A 19 -24.24 27.63 -0.96
CA VAL A 19 -25.17 28.74 -1.25
C VAL A 19 -25.54 29.53 0.00
N ALA A 20 -25.62 28.89 1.17
CA ALA A 20 -25.94 29.57 2.43
C ALA A 20 -24.93 30.67 2.78
N VAL A 21 -23.66 30.55 2.36
CA VAL A 21 -22.64 31.61 2.58
C VAL A 21 -23.00 32.91 1.87
N LEU A 22 -23.68 32.84 0.72
CA LEU A 22 -24.08 34.02 -0.04
C LEU A 22 -25.15 34.81 0.69
N GLY A 23 -26.09 34.11 1.34
CA GLY A 23 -27.11 34.76 2.18
C GLY A 23 -26.51 35.33 3.46
N ALA A 24 -25.65 34.56 4.13
CA ALA A 24 -24.99 35.00 5.36
C ALA A 24 -24.06 36.20 5.14
N GLY A 25 -23.35 36.26 4.01
CA GLY A 25 -22.41 37.33 3.66
C GLY A 25 -22.93 38.36 2.66
N TRP A 26 -24.24 38.37 2.36
CA TRP A 26 -24.79 39.18 1.28
C TRP A 26 -24.37 40.66 1.30
N PRO A 27 -24.39 41.37 2.45
CA PRO A 27 -24.02 42.78 2.52
C PRO A 27 -22.62 43.10 2.01
N TYR A 28 -21.70 42.13 2.02
CA TYR A 28 -20.33 42.31 1.55
C TYR A 28 -20.08 41.60 0.21
N LEU A 29 -20.50 40.33 0.12
CA LEU A 29 -20.20 39.45 -1.02
C LEU A 29 -20.89 39.88 -2.33
N HIS A 30 -21.98 40.63 -2.28
CA HIS A 30 -22.66 41.12 -3.49
C HIS A 30 -21.77 42.06 -4.32
N GLY A 31 -20.85 42.79 -3.67
CA GLY A 31 -19.87 43.67 -4.33
C GLY A 31 -18.60 42.95 -4.80
N ALA A 32 -18.37 41.70 -4.38
CA ALA A 32 -17.15 40.94 -4.62
C ALA A 32 -17.45 39.51 -5.14
N PRO A 33 -17.89 39.36 -6.41
CA PRO A 33 -18.35 38.08 -6.94
C PRO A 33 -17.28 36.98 -6.95
N ALA A 34 -16.01 37.33 -7.17
CA ALA A 34 -14.91 36.37 -7.11
C ALA A 34 -14.74 35.78 -5.70
N LEU A 35 -14.84 36.63 -4.67
CA LEU A 35 -14.77 36.24 -3.27
C LEU A 35 -15.99 35.38 -2.87
N ALA A 36 -17.17 35.71 -3.39
CA ALA A 36 -18.38 34.93 -3.20
C ALA A 36 -18.20 33.48 -3.72
N VAL A 37 -17.65 33.31 -4.93
CA VAL A 37 -17.34 31.99 -5.50
C VAL A 37 -16.34 31.21 -4.63
N VAL A 38 -15.27 31.87 -4.17
CA VAL A 38 -14.28 31.26 -3.28
C VAL A 38 -14.93 30.74 -2.00
N ASN A 39 -15.79 31.53 -1.37
CA ASN A 39 -16.43 31.16 -0.11
C ASN A 39 -17.48 30.05 -0.27
N VAL A 40 -18.18 30.00 -1.42
CA VAL A 40 -19.05 28.87 -1.80
C VAL A 40 -18.23 27.58 -1.92
N LEU A 41 -17.04 27.65 -2.53
CA LEU A 41 -16.15 26.49 -2.68
C LEU A 41 -15.56 26.03 -1.35
N ILE A 42 -15.18 26.94 -0.45
CA ILE A 42 -14.64 26.60 0.88
C ILE A 42 -15.71 25.89 1.71
N SER A 43 -16.85 26.54 1.94
CA SER A 43 -17.92 26.02 2.80
C SER A 43 -18.57 24.76 2.21
N GLY A 44 -18.90 24.79 0.91
CA GLY A 44 -19.50 23.67 0.20
C GLY A 44 -18.53 22.50 0.01
N GLY A 45 -17.24 22.78 -0.24
CA GLY A 45 -16.20 21.76 -0.34
C GLY A 45 -15.97 21.02 0.96
N LEU A 46 -15.88 21.74 2.08
CA LEU A 46 -15.76 21.15 3.42
C LEU A 46 -17.00 20.33 3.81
N ALA A 47 -18.19 20.84 3.52
CA ALA A 47 -19.44 20.12 3.76
C ALA A 47 -19.56 18.85 2.90
N THR A 48 -19.16 18.90 1.62
CA THR A 48 -19.10 17.74 0.73
C THR A 48 -18.09 16.70 1.24
N ALA A 49 -16.88 17.14 1.60
CA ALA A 49 -15.85 16.25 2.11
C ALA A 49 -16.27 15.60 3.44
N GLY A 50 -16.80 16.39 4.38
CA GLY A 50 -17.27 15.91 5.67
C GLY A 50 -18.39 14.88 5.53
N THR A 51 -19.41 15.16 4.71
CA THR A 51 -20.52 14.23 4.47
C THR A 51 -20.08 12.96 3.74
N ALA A 52 -19.18 13.05 2.76
CA ALA A 52 -18.61 11.89 2.09
C ALA A 52 -17.82 11.00 3.07
N LEU A 53 -17.01 11.60 3.95
CA LEU A 53 -16.26 10.87 4.98
C LEU A 53 -17.17 10.22 6.03
N MET A 54 -18.34 10.80 6.30
CA MET A 54 -19.35 10.25 7.21
C MET A 54 -20.00 8.96 6.71
N ALA A 55 -19.90 8.65 5.42
CA ALA A 55 -20.50 7.46 4.84
C ALA A 55 -19.76 6.15 5.20
N SER A 56 -18.47 6.24 5.52
CA SER A 56 -17.63 5.10 5.88
C SER A 56 -17.44 5.05 7.40
N SER A 57 -17.70 3.90 8.03
CA SER A 57 -17.51 3.69 9.48
C SER A 57 -16.14 4.13 10.02
N PRO A 58 -15.00 3.82 9.37
CA PRO A 58 -13.69 4.22 9.90
C PRO A 58 -13.45 5.74 9.86
N THR A 59 -14.03 6.47 8.90
CA THR A 59 -13.80 7.92 8.73
C THR A 59 -14.93 8.80 9.28
N ARG A 60 -16.00 8.19 9.80
CA ARG A 60 -17.20 8.91 10.23
C ARG A 60 -16.93 10.00 11.27
N ARG A 61 -16.09 9.69 12.25
CA ARG A 61 -15.75 10.61 13.34
C ARG A 61 -14.87 11.79 12.87
N ALA A 62 -14.10 11.61 11.80
CA ALA A 62 -13.32 12.70 11.20
C ALA A 62 -14.17 13.57 10.26
N GLY A 63 -15.22 13.00 9.64
CA GLY A 63 -16.08 13.73 8.71
C GLY A 63 -17.03 14.74 9.37
N ALA A 64 -17.59 14.41 10.54
CA ALA A 64 -18.52 15.29 11.27
C ALA A 64 -17.94 16.69 11.60
N PRO A 65 -16.73 16.82 12.18
CA PRO A 65 -16.14 18.14 12.44
C PRO A 65 -15.81 18.92 11.16
N LEU A 66 -15.49 18.27 10.05
CA LEU A 66 -15.27 18.96 8.76
C LEU A 66 -16.57 19.53 8.18
N LEU A 67 -17.68 18.79 8.27
CA LEU A 67 -18.99 19.31 7.91
C LEU A 67 -19.37 20.50 8.80
N ALA A 68 -19.18 20.36 10.11
CA ALA A 68 -19.46 21.42 11.07
C ALA A 68 -18.57 22.65 10.82
N ALA A 69 -17.31 22.48 10.42
CA ALA A 69 -16.44 23.58 10.01
C ALA A 69 -16.99 24.32 8.78
N GLY A 70 -17.47 23.60 7.75
CA GLY A 70 -18.12 24.22 6.60
C GLY A 70 -19.33 25.09 6.98
N VAL A 71 -20.15 24.63 7.93
CA VAL A 71 -21.29 25.40 8.46
C VAL A 71 -20.82 26.58 9.33
N ALA A 72 -19.79 26.38 10.15
CA ALA A 72 -19.22 27.44 10.98
C ALA A 72 -18.64 28.58 10.11
N TRP A 73 -18.04 28.25 8.96
CA TRP A 73 -17.59 29.23 7.98
C TRP A 73 -18.73 30.04 7.37
N VAL A 74 -19.92 29.45 7.20
CA VAL A 74 -21.11 30.22 6.80
C VAL A 74 -21.51 31.21 7.88
N ALA A 75 -21.50 30.78 9.15
CA ALA A 75 -21.80 31.66 10.27
C ALA A 75 -20.80 32.82 10.37
N THR A 76 -19.51 32.62 10.08
CA THR A 76 -18.48 33.67 10.00
C THR A 76 -18.97 34.89 9.23
N TRP A 77 -19.55 34.68 8.04
CA TRP A 77 -19.98 35.76 7.16
C TRP A 77 -21.16 36.58 7.69
N ALA A 78 -21.90 36.09 8.69
CA ALA A 78 -22.97 36.84 9.34
C ALA A 78 -22.49 38.18 9.94
N MET A 79 -21.20 38.29 10.30
CA MET A 79 -20.66 39.54 10.83
C MET A 79 -20.75 40.73 9.86
N SER A 80 -20.80 40.47 8.56
CA SER A 80 -20.92 41.52 7.51
C SER A 80 -22.21 42.34 7.62
N TRP A 81 -23.23 41.81 8.27
CA TRP A 81 -24.50 42.50 8.47
C TRP A 81 -24.40 43.63 9.50
N ASN A 82 -23.43 43.59 10.41
CA ASN A 82 -23.12 44.67 11.36
C ASN A 82 -24.33 45.22 12.16
N HIS A 83 -25.27 44.36 12.54
CA HIS A 83 -26.40 44.74 13.40
C HIS A 83 -26.83 43.58 14.31
N THR A 84 -27.49 43.90 15.41
CA THR A 84 -28.07 42.90 16.34
C THR A 84 -27.00 41.95 16.92
N LEU A 85 -27.22 40.63 16.89
CA LEU A 85 -26.32 39.59 17.38
C LEU A 85 -25.42 38.99 16.28
N LEU A 86 -25.57 39.43 15.03
CA LEU A 86 -24.93 38.79 13.87
C LEU A 86 -23.39 38.87 13.90
N PRO A 87 -22.76 40.00 14.33
CA PRO A 87 -21.32 40.04 14.59
C PRO A 87 -20.82 38.98 15.57
N LEU A 88 -21.51 38.78 16.69
CA LEU A 88 -21.14 37.77 17.69
C LEU A 88 -21.27 36.35 17.14
N LEU A 89 -22.33 36.08 16.36
CA LEU A 89 -22.49 34.81 15.65
C LEU A 89 -21.36 34.57 14.63
N GLY A 90 -20.92 35.63 13.94
CA GLY A 90 -19.80 35.58 13.01
C GLY A 90 -18.46 35.30 13.70
N ILE A 91 -18.19 35.97 14.83
CA ILE A 91 -17.01 35.70 15.65
C ILE A 91 -17.02 34.24 16.14
N ALA A 92 -18.14 33.79 16.72
CA ALA A 92 -18.28 32.43 17.20
C ALA A 92 -18.15 31.39 16.06
N GLY A 93 -18.70 31.70 14.88
CA GLY A 93 -18.54 30.91 13.66
C GLY A 93 -17.08 30.78 13.25
N ASN A 94 -16.34 31.90 13.23
CA ASN A 94 -14.94 31.92 12.86
C ASN A 94 -14.05 31.11 13.83
N CYS A 95 -14.24 31.33 15.13
CA CYS A 95 -13.57 30.58 16.17
C CYS A 95 -13.88 29.07 16.08
N SER A 96 -15.15 28.72 15.90
CA SER A 96 -15.58 27.33 15.76
C SER A 96 -14.99 26.67 14.52
N PHE A 97 -14.89 27.41 13.40
CA PHE A 97 -14.29 26.91 12.16
C PHE A 97 -12.88 26.40 12.39
N TYR A 98 -11.98 27.19 12.98
CA TYR A 98 -10.58 26.77 13.16
C TYR A 98 -10.42 25.57 14.08
N VAL A 99 -11.19 25.52 15.18
CA VAL A 99 -11.16 24.38 16.11
C VAL A 99 -11.70 23.11 15.43
N LEU A 100 -12.86 23.19 14.79
CA LEU A 100 -13.49 22.04 14.12
C LEU A 100 -12.67 21.55 12.93
N PHE A 101 -12.15 22.47 12.12
CA PHE A 101 -11.27 22.15 11.01
C PHE A 101 -10.00 21.43 11.51
N GLY A 102 -9.40 21.96 12.59
CA GLY A 102 -8.25 21.35 13.25
C GLY A 102 -8.51 19.93 13.74
N VAL A 103 -9.62 19.73 14.47
CA VAL A 103 -10.07 18.41 14.97
C VAL A 103 -10.34 17.43 13.82
N GLY A 104 -10.99 17.88 12.76
CA GLY A 104 -11.30 17.04 11.61
C GLY A 104 -10.04 16.55 10.89
N LEU A 105 -9.10 17.47 10.64
CA LEU A 105 -7.90 17.15 9.87
C LEU A 105 -6.85 16.40 10.69
N LEU A 106 -6.63 16.75 11.96
CA LEU A 106 -5.77 15.99 12.88
C LEU A 106 -6.44 14.70 13.37
N GLY A 107 -7.76 14.56 13.25
CA GLY A 107 -8.48 13.32 13.50
C GLY A 107 -8.41 12.32 12.34
N TYR A 108 -8.27 12.79 11.09
CA TYR A 108 -8.34 11.94 9.89
C TYR A 108 -7.22 10.88 9.78
N PRO A 109 -7.47 9.61 9.39
CA PRO A 109 -8.77 9.04 9.03
C PRO A 109 -9.55 8.47 10.22
N HIS A 110 -8.88 8.07 11.29
CA HIS A 110 -9.45 7.28 12.40
C HIS A 110 -10.42 8.07 13.31
N GLY A 111 -10.52 9.39 13.13
CA GLY A 111 -11.32 10.31 13.95
C GLY A 111 -10.88 10.39 15.40
N ARG A 112 -9.62 10.09 15.70
CA ARG A 112 -9.03 10.21 17.04
C ARG A 112 -7.66 10.88 16.94
N LEU A 113 -7.35 11.73 17.92
CA LEU A 113 -6.05 12.38 18.05
C LEU A 113 -5.04 11.36 18.60
N SER A 114 -4.13 10.92 17.72
CA SER A 114 -3.18 9.83 17.98
C SER A 114 -2.01 10.24 18.87
N GLY A 115 -1.59 11.52 18.87
CA GLY A 115 -0.47 12.01 19.66
C GLY A 115 -0.86 12.97 20.79
N LEU A 116 -0.03 13.03 21.84
CA LEU A 116 -0.15 14.03 22.90
C LEU A 116 0.01 15.45 22.35
N ALA A 117 0.92 15.66 21.41
CA ALA A 117 1.09 16.93 20.71
C ALA A 117 -0.19 17.40 20.00
N ASP A 118 -0.83 16.51 19.23
CA ASP A 118 -2.08 16.85 18.51
C ASP A 118 -3.21 17.22 19.47
N ARG A 119 -3.28 16.55 20.64
CA ARG A 119 -4.25 16.85 21.70
C ARG A 119 -3.98 18.18 22.37
N VAL A 120 -2.71 18.48 22.66
CA VAL A 120 -2.31 19.76 23.25
C VAL A 120 -2.64 20.91 22.30
N VAL A 121 -2.31 20.81 21.01
CA VAL A 121 -2.64 21.85 20.02
C VAL A 121 -4.14 22.09 19.93
N VAL A 122 -4.96 21.03 19.87
CA VAL A 122 -6.42 21.16 19.83
C VAL A 122 -6.98 21.73 21.15
N ALA A 123 -6.44 21.32 22.30
CA ALA A 123 -6.88 21.84 23.59
C ALA A 123 -6.53 23.33 23.74
N LEU A 124 -5.32 23.73 23.36
CA LEU A 124 -4.89 25.13 23.36
C LEU A 124 -5.72 25.95 22.37
N ALA A 125 -6.02 25.43 21.18
CA ALA A 125 -6.92 26.08 20.23
C ALA A 125 -8.34 26.22 20.79
N GLY A 126 -8.87 25.20 21.48
CA GLY A 126 -10.17 25.27 22.15
C GLY A 126 -10.21 26.28 23.29
N LEU A 127 -9.12 26.43 24.04
CA LEU A 127 -8.98 27.45 25.09
C LEU A 127 -8.87 28.87 24.51
N ALA A 128 -8.07 29.03 23.45
CA ALA A 128 -7.86 30.30 22.77
C ALA A 128 -9.12 30.77 22.04
N PHE A 129 -9.76 29.92 21.23
CA PHE A 129 -10.94 30.32 20.45
C PHE A 129 -12.27 30.15 21.19
N GLY A 130 -12.26 29.63 22.43
CA GLY A 130 -13.44 29.50 23.27
C GLY A 130 -13.40 30.47 24.46
N PRO A 131 -12.96 30.04 25.66
CA PRO A 131 -12.93 30.86 26.87
C PRO A 131 -12.22 32.21 26.70
N LEU A 132 -11.03 32.24 26.10
CA LEU A 132 -10.29 33.49 25.93
C LEU A 132 -11.03 34.47 24.99
N MET A 133 -11.71 33.95 23.96
CA MET A 133 -12.50 34.77 23.05
C MET A 133 -13.74 35.34 23.75
N VAL A 134 -14.38 34.54 24.60
CA VAL A 134 -15.50 35.01 25.43
C VAL A 134 -15.04 36.12 26.37
N VAL A 135 -13.87 35.97 27.02
CA VAL A 135 -13.29 37.03 27.86
C VAL A 135 -13.03 38.28 27.02
N SER A 136 -12.43 38.15 25.82
CA SER A 136 -12.18 39.27 24.90
C SER A 136 -13.47 40.04 24.57
N VAL A 137 -14.57 39.34 24.28
CA VAL A 137 -15.88 39.96 24.01
C VAL A 137 -16.44 40.65 25.26
N LEU A 138 -16.37 40.02 26.43
CA LEU A 138 -16.89 40.57 27.69
C LEU A 138 -16.13 41.82 28.16
N THR A 139 -14.84 41.91 27.83
CA THR A 139 -13.96 43.04 28.19
C THR A 139 -13.86 44.10 27.10
N SER A 140 -14.64 44.01 26.02
CA SER A 140 -14.58 44.95 24.90
C SER A 140 -15.92 45.60 24.59
N ARG A 141 -15.88 46.59 23.69
CA ARG A 141 -17.05 47.26 23.13
C ARG A 141 -17.13 46.99 21.62
N PRO A 142 -18.32 47.06 21.00
CA PRO A 142 -18.47 46.76 19.57
C PRO A 142 -17.59 47.66 18.70
N GLU A 143 -17.42 48.94 19.08
CA GLU A 143 -16.63 49.91 18.33
C GLU A 143 -15.13 49.58 18.33
N TRP A 144 -14.62 48.96 19.40
CA TRP A 144 -13.21 48.53 19.47
C TRP A 144 -12.92 47.30 18.59
N ASN A 145 -13.99 46.63 18.13
CA ASN A 145 -13.92 45.46 17.27
C ASN A 145 -14.36 45.81 15.83
N GLY A 146 -14.47 47.10 15.48
CA GLY A 146 -14.85 47.58 14.15
C GLY A 146 -16.35 47.53 13.85
N TYR A 147 -17.21 47.28 14.83
CA TYR A 147 -18.65 47.20 14.64
C TYR A 147 -19.37 48.50 14.99
N GLY A 148 -20.59 48.65 14.46
CA GLY A 148 -21.43 49.82 14.75
C GLY A 148 -21.87 49.87 16.22
N PRO A 149 -22.14 51.06 16.78
CA PRO A 149 -22.56 51.22 18.18
C PRO A 149 -23.94 50.59 18.47
N ASP A 150 -24.77 50.40 17.44
CA ASP A 150 -26.11 49.79 17.55
C ASP A 150 -26.10 48.26 17.63
N VAL A 151 -24.91 47.64 17.55
CA VAL A 151 -24.75 46.20 17.68
C VAL A 151 -24.94 45.78 19.14
N TRP A 152 -25.70 44.71 19.36
CA TRP A 152 -25.83 44.16 20.70
C TRP A 152 -24.51 43.51 21.11
N TRP A 153 -23.94 43.93 22.24
CA TRP A 153 -22.64 43.48 22.70
C TRP A 153 -22.60 43.30 24.22
N PRO A 154 -22.17 42.14 24.76
CA PRO A 154 -22.14 41.87 26.18
C PRO A 154 -20.87 42.44 26.85
N GLY A 155 -20.59 43.74 26.65
CA GLY A 155 -19.39 44.42 27.15
C GLY A 155 -19.46 44.84 28.62
N TRP A 156 -19.93 43.96 29.51
CA TRP A 156 -20.19 44.28 30.93
C TRP A 156 -18.92 44.67 31.71
N PHE A 157 -17.76 44.19 31.27
CA PHE A 157 -16.46 44.43 31.91
C PHE A 157 -15.50 45.18 30.98
N ALA A 158 -16.05 46.04 30.11
CA ALA A 158 -15.28 46.75 29.09
C ALA A 158 -14.10 47.55 29.69
N ASP A 159 -12.88 47.12 29.38
CA ASP A 159 -11.63 47.75 29.78
C ASP A 159 -10.63 47.70 28.61
N LEU A 160 -10.28 48.88 28.08
CA LEU A 160 -9.48 48.99 26.86
C LEU A 160 -8.07 48.40 27.01
N PRO A 161 -7.31 48.68 28.10
CA PRO A 161 -6.00 48.07 28.31
C PRO A 161 -6.04 46.54 28.40
N THR A 162 -7.05 45.98 29.09
CA THR A 162 -7.25 44.52 29.16
C THR A 162 -7.55 43.94 27.79
N PHE A 163 -8.44 44.57 27.02
CA PHE A 163 -8.76 44.14 25.66
C PHE A 163 -7.53 44.18 24.73
N GLN A 164 -6.74 45.26 24.77
CA GLN A 164 -5.51 45.39 23.99
C GLN A 164 -4.48 44.32 24.37
N THR A 165 -4.30 44.05 25.67
CA THR A 165 -3.44 42.96 26.15
C THR A 165 -3.90 41.61 25.61
N ILE A 166 -5.22 41.36 25.56
CA ILE A 166 -5.76 40.13 24.98
C ILE A 166 -5.51 40.09 23.45
N SER A 167 -5.69 41.21 22.74
CA SER A 167 -5.36 41.34 21.31
C SER A 167 -3.90 40.98 21.03
N ASP A 168 -2.96 41.53 21.81
CA ASP A 168 -1.52 41.23 21.72
C ASP A 168 -1.23 39.74 21.98
N VAL A 169 -1.91 39.15 22.96
CA VAL A 169 -1.80 37.71 23.25
C VAL A 169 -2.24 36.87 22.05
N TYR A 170 -3.29 37.24 21.33
CA TYR A 170 -3.72 36.54 20.11
C TYR A 170 -2.73 36.67 18.96
N GLN A 171 -2.06 37.81 18.82
CA GLN A 171 -1.01 37.99 17.81
C GLN A 171 0.16 37.00 18.00
N VAL A 172 0.40 36.55 19.23
CA VAL A 172 1.42 35.53 19.53
C VAL A 172 0.86 34.12 19.48
N ILE A 173 -0.33 33.88 20.06
CA ILE A 173 -0.93 32.54 20.14
C ILE A 173 -1.32 32.00 18.77
N ASN A 174 -1.88 32.84 17.88
CA ASN A 174 -2.38 32.39 16.58
C ASN A 174 -1.26 31.77 15.70
N PRO A 175 -0.10 32.44 15.49
CA PRO A 175 1.02 31.83 14.77
C PRO A 175 1.57 30.57 15.43
N LEU A 176 1.65 30.52 16.77
CA LEU A 176 2.13 29.33 17.49
C LEU A 176 1.19 28.13 17.29
N LEU A 177 -0.12 28.35 17.37
CA LEU A 177 -1.13 27.33 17.10
C LEU A 177 -1.08 26.86 15.64
N ALA A 178 -0.93 27.79 14.68
CA ALA A 178 -0.79 27.46 13.27
C ALA A 178 0.46 26.63 12.98
N CYS A 179 1.60 26.99 13.59
CA CYS A 179 2.84 26.22 13.51
C CYS A 179 2.69 24.82 14.14
N GLY A 180 2.06 24.72 15.31
CA GLY A 180 1.79 23.44 15.97
C GLY A 180 0.87 22.53 15.13
N PHE A 181 -0.16 23.11 14.52
CA PHE A 181 -1.06 22.43 13.59
C PHE A 181 -0.32 21.95 12.33
N ALA A 182 0.44 22.83 11.68
CA ALA A 182 1.26 22.50 10.52
C ALA A 182 2.28 21.40 10.82
N PHE A 183 2.94 21.46 11.98
CA PHE A 183 3.85 20.42 12.45
C PHE A 183 3.14 19.07 12.61
N GLY A 184 1.93 19.06 13.20
CA GLY A 184 1.08 17.88 13.31
C GLY A 184 0.75 17.27 11.93
N LEU A 185 0.38 18.11 10.97
CA LEU A 185 0.10 17.69 9.59
C LEU A 185 1.35 17.12 8.90
N VAL A 186 2.50 17.78 9.00
CA VAL A 186 3.77 17.33 8.41
C VAL A 186 4.21 16.00 9.01
N ARG A 187 4.15 15.88 10.34
CA ARG A 187 4.47 14.62 11.05
C ARG A 187 3.57 13.48 10.55
N ARG A 188 2.29 13.76 10.32
CA ARG A 188 1.35 12.78 9.77
C ARG A 188 1.66 12.42 8.32
N VAL A 189 1.92 13.39 7.44
CA VAL A 189 2.32 13.13 6.05
C VAL A 189 3.58 12.26 5.98
N ARG A 190 4.53 12.48 6.90
CA ARG A 190 5.75 11.66 7.02
C ARG A 190 5.47 10.23 7.50
N ALA A 191 4.41 10.02 8.29
CA ALA A 191 3.99 8.71 8.76
C ALA A 191 3.16 7.92 7.73
N LEU A 192 2.50 8.59 6.79
CA LEU A 192 1.75 7.94 5.71
C LEU A 192 2.72 7.23 4.73
N ARG A 193 2.41 5.97 4.39
CA ARG A 193 3.16 5.17 3.41
C ARG A 193 2.26 4.89 2.19
N GLY A 194 2.84 4.75 1.00
CA GLY A 194 2.12 4.36 -0.22
C GLY A 194 1.67 5.51 -1.15
N PRO A 195 0.85 5.23 -2.17
CA PRO A 195 0.47 6.19 -3.22
C PRO A 195 -0.49 7.27 -2.71
N GLU A 196 -1.20 7.01 -1.61
CA GLU A 196 -1.98 8.02 -0.89
C GLU A 196 -1.11 9.16 -0.34
N ARG A 197 0.18 8.91 -0.07
CA ARG A 197 1.12 9.94 0.39
C ARG A 197 1.27 11.06 -0.62
N ALA A 198 1.28 10.78 -1.92
CA ALA A 198 1.50 11.81 -2.95
C ALA A 198 0.31 12.78 -3.09
N ALA A 199 -0.91 12.28 -2.96
CA ALA A 199 -2.11 13.11 -2.98
C ALA A 199 -2.34 13.80 -1.63
N ALA A 200 -2.16 13.07 -0.52
CA ALA A 200 -2.32 13.62 0.82
C ALA A 200 -1.23 14.64 1.17
N SER A 201 0.01 14.49 0.69
CA SER A 201 1.09 15.46 0.95
C SER A 201 0.81 16.82 0.32
N LEU A 202 0.25 16.85 -0.89
CA LEU A 202 -0.11 18.09 -1.56
C LEU A 202 -1.22 18.81 -0.79
N VAL A 203 -2.30 18.10 -0.45
CA VAL A 203 -3.46 18.69 0.23
C VAL A 203 -3.09 19.12 1.65
N LEU A 204 -2.46 18.25 2.43
CA LEU A 204 -2.08 18.56 3.81
C LEU A 204 -0.97 19.61 3.87
N GLY A 205 -0.05 19.62 2.89
CA GLY A 205 0.95 20.67 2.75
C GLY A 205 0.33 22.03 2.40
N ALA A 206 -0.60 22.07 1.44
CA ALA A 206 -1.34 23.27 1.09
C ALA A 206 -2.14 23.81 2.29
N VAL A 207 -2.78 22.92 3.07
CA VAL A 207 -3.48 23.31 4.29
C VAL A 207 -2.54 23.84 5.37
N ALA A 208 -1.37 23.22 5.56
CA ALA A 208 -0.38 23.71 6.51
C ALA A 208 0.12 25.11 6.14
N VAL A 209 0.44 25.33 4.87
CA VAL A 209 0.85 26.64 4.35
C VAL A 209 -0.29 27.65 4.48
N ALA A 210 -1.52 27.27 4.13
CA ALA A 210 -2.69 28.13 4.26
C ALA A 210 -2.94 28.52 5.72
N GLY A 211 -2.86 27.57 6.66
CA GLY A 211 -3.03 27.85 8.09
C GLY A 211 -1.97 28.82 8.64
N ILE A 212 -0.71 28.66 8.24
CA ILE A 212 0.36 29.59 8.61
C ILE A 212 0.14 30.96 7.97
N GLY A 213 -0.21 31.02 6.68
CA GLY A 213 -0.48 32.26 5.97
C GLY A 213 -1.64 33.04 6.60
N VAL A 214 -2.73 32.35 6.96
CA VAL A 214 -3.84 32.93 7.71
C VAL A 214 -3.37 33.53 9.03
N ALA A 215 -2.56 32.81 9.80
CA ALA A 215 -2.11 33.28 11.11
C ALA A 215 -1.13 34.46 11.02
N LEU A 216 -0.34 34.55 9.94
CA LEU A 216 0.60 35.66 9.72
C LEU A 216 -0.07 36.92 9.18
N VAL A 217 -1.18 36.77 8.45
CA VAL A 217 -1.91 37.89 7.84
C VAL A 217 -3.10 38.33 8.71
N ALA A 218 -3.41 37.59 9.79
CA ALA A 218 -4.49 37.93 10.71
C ALA A 218 -4.21 39.31 11.35
N PRO A 219 -5.10 40.30 11.17
CA PRO A 219 -4.96 41.59 11.82
C PRO A 219 -5.11 41.44 13.35
N PRO A 220 -4.66 42.44 14.13
CA PRO A 220 -5.05 42.58 15.52
C PRO A 220 -6.58 42.54 15.68
N ILE A 221 -7.06 42.13 16.85
CA ILE A 221 -8.51 42.05 17.11
C ILE A 221 -9.10 43.46 17.23
N ASP A 222 -8.31 44.42 17.71
CA ASP A 222 -8.65 45.83 17.70
C ASP A 222 -8.58 46.37 16.28
N VAL A 223 -9.75 46.68 15.74
CA VAL A 223 -9.93 47.18 14.38
C VAL A 223 -10.82 48.41 14.43
N ASP A 224 -10.44 49.45 13.68
CA ASP A 224 -11.12 50.75 13.72
C ASP A 224 -12.49 50.73 13.04
N ASP A 225 -12.71 49.83 12.07
CA ASP A 225 -13.91 49.80 11.24
C ASP A 225 -14.27 48.41 10.70
N LEU A 226 -15.50 48.30 10.19
CA LEU A 226 -16.04 47.06 9.62
C LEU A 226 -15.23 46.63 8.38
N ASP A 227 -14.76 47.59 7.60
CA ASP A 227 -13.95 47.32 6.40
C ASP A 227 -12.61 46.67 6.75
N GLY A 228 -11.99 47.03 7.88
CA GLY A 228 -10.81 46.35 8.42
C GLY A 228 -11.11 44.91 8.83
N VAL A 229 -12.23 44.67 9.51
CA VAL A 229 -12.66 43.32 9.89
C VAL A 229 -12.88 42.48 8.63
N MET A 230 -13.57 43.04 7.63
CA MET A 230 -13.89 42.32 6.40
C MET A 230 -12.63 42.02 5.60
N ARG A 231 -11.71 42.98 5.43
CA ARG A 231 -10.39 42.74 4.79
C ARG A 231 -9.61 41.60 5.43
N GLY A 232 -9.68 41.46 6.76
CA GLY A 232 -9.11 40.31 7.48
C GLY A 232 -9.74 38.98 7.05
N ILE A 233 -11.07 38.93 6.96
CA ILE A 233 -11.81 37.72 6.51
C ILE A 233 -11.61 37.45 5.01
N GLU A 234 -11.49 38.49 4.18
CA GLU A 234 -11.13 38.37 2.76
C GLU A 234 -9.77 37.69 2.60
N ALA A 235 -8.75 38.19 3.31
CA ALA A 235 -7.41 37.62 3.28
C ALA A 235 -7.43 36.14 3.70
N GLN A 236 -8.19 35.81 4.75
CA GLN A 236 -8.39 34.42 5.18
C GLN A 236 -9.05 33.57 4.09
N SER A 237 -10.07 34.09 3.41
CA SER A 237 -10.76 33.41 2.31
C SER A 237 -9.83 33.13 1.14
N VAL A 238 -8.99 34.09 0.76
CA VAL A 238 -8.01 33.94 -0.33
C VAL A 238 -6.99 32.85 0.01
N VAL A 239 -6.47 32.84 1.24
CA VAL A 239 -5.52 31.83 1.68
C VAL A 239 -6.19 30.45 1.77
N LEU A 240 -7.41 30.37 2.28
CA LEU A 240 -8.19 29.12 2.34
C LEU A 240 -8.63 28.63 0.95
N ALA A 241 -8.67 29.48 -0.08
CA ALA A 241 -8.93 29.07 -1.46
C ALA A 241 -7.87 28.08 -1.99
N LEU A 242 -6.68 28.05 -1.38
CA LEU A 242 -5.66 27.03 -1.66
C LEU A 242 -6.16 25.61 -1.40
N LEU A 243 -7.11 25.42 -0.47
CA LEU A 243 -7.67 24.11 -0.15
C LEU A 243 -8.47 23.50 -1.32
N PRO A 244 -9.56 24.12 -1.83
CA PRO A 244 -10.29 23.58 -2.98
C PRO A 244 -9.41 23.46 -4.23
N VAL A 245 -8.45 24.37 -4.44
CA VAL A 245 -7.47 24.27 -5.53
C VAL A 245 -6.58 23.03 -5.36
N ALA A 246 -6.01 22.81 -4.18
CA ALA A 246 -5.18 21.64 -3.91
C ALA A 246 -5.96 20.32 -4.04
N LEU A 247 -7.22 20.29 -3.61
CA LEU A 247 -8.13 19.17 -3.80
C LEU A 247 -8.43 18.92 -5.29
N GLY A 248 -8.68 19.98 -6.06
CA GLY A 248 -8.89 19.91 -7.51
C GLY A 248 -7.66 19.35 -8.23
N ILE A 249 -6.46 19.83 -7.88
CA ILE A 249 -5.19 19.31 -8.43
C ILE A 249 -5.00 17.84 -8.02
N ALA A 250 -5.27 17.47 -6.77
CA ALA A 250 -5.17 16.08 -6.32
C ALA A 250 -6.15 15.16 -7.07
N ALA A 251 -7.39 15.60 -7.28
CA ALA A 251 -8.41 14.88 -8.03
C ALA A 251 -8.03 14.75 -9.52
N ALA A 252 -7.53 15.83 -10.14
CA ALA A 252 -7.04 15.82 -11.51
C ALA A 252 -5.86 14.87 -11.68
N ARG A 253 -4.88 14.90 -10.77
CA ARG A 253 -3.76 13.95 -10.75
C ARG A 253 -4.24 12.51 -10.61
N ARG A 254 -5.25 12.25 -9.78
CA ARG A 254 -5.85 10.92 -9.63
C ARG A 254 -6.56 10.47 -10.91
N ALA A 255 -7.31 11.35 -11.55
CA ALA A 255 -7.99 11.07 -12.82
C ALA A 255 -6.99 10.81 -13.96
N LEU A 256 -5.94 11.62 -14.05
CA LEU A 256 -4.84 11.44 -15.00
C LEU A 256 -4.04 10.17 -14.73
N GLY A 257 -3.84 9.80 -13.46
CA GLY A 257 -3.20 8.54 -13.06
C GLY A 257 -4.00 7.30 -13.48
N VAL A 258 -5.34 7.37 -13.41
CA VAL A 258 -6.22 6.31 -13.92
C VAL A 258 -6.21 6.26 -15.45
N ALA A 259 -6.17 7.42 -16.13
CA ALA A 259 -6.08 7.49 -17.59
C ALA A 259 -4.73 6.98 -18.13
N THR A 260 -3.63 7.26 -17.45
CA THR A 260 -2.29 6.72 -17.80
C THR A 260 -2.11 5.26 -17.41
N ALA A 261 -2.82 4.76 -16.39
CA ALA A 261 -2.87 3.33 -16.11
C ALA A 261 -3.66 2.57 -17.19
N ALA A 262 -4.77 3.13 -17.69
CA ALA A 262 -5.50 2.58 -18.83
C ALA A 262 -4.65 2.62 -20.12
N ASP A 263 -3.91 3.70 -20.37
CA ASP A 263 -2.99 3.82 -21.52
C ASP A 263 -1.76 2.90 -21.39
N ARG A 264 -1.28 2.63 -20.18
CA ARG A 264 -0.22 1.63 -19.93
C ARG A 264 -0.72 0.19 -20.08
N VAL A 265 -1.96 -0.10 -19.72
CA VAL A 265 -2.60 -1.39 -19.99
C VAL A 265 -2.84 -1.59 -21.49
N LEU A 266 -3.11 -0.52 -22.23
CA LEU A 266 -3.26 -0.54 -23.70
C LEU A 266 -1.93 -0.53 -24.46
N ARG A 267 -0.84 0.00 -23.89
CA ARG A 267 0.53 -0.07 -24.45
C ARG A 267 1.30 -1.34 -24.08
N LEU A 268 0.74 -2.22 -23.24
CA LEU A 268 1.21 -3.59 -23.00
C LEU A 268 0.69 -4.58 -24.06
N ALA A 269 0.61 -4.14 -25.31
CA ALA A 269 0.61 -5.02 -26.48
C ALA A 269 2.03 -5.54 -26.78
N ASP A 270 2.80 -5.83 -25.73
CA ASP A 270 4.09 -6.53 -25.73
C ASP A 270 3.82 -7.82 -24.93
N PRO A 271 4.24 -9.01 -25.40
CA PRO A 271 3.62 -10.27 -25.00
C PRO A 271 3.65 -10.42 -23.49
N ALA A 272 2.46 -10.58 -22.89
CA ALA A 272 2.21 -10.58 -21.45
C ALA A 272 3.13 -11.55 -20.72
N THR A 273 4.33 -11.11 -20.35
CA THR A 273 5.34 -11.95 -19.74
C THR A 273 5.07 -11.99 -18.24
N ILE A 274 5.31 -13.13 -17.60
CA ILE A 274 5.10 -13.35 -16.16
C ILE A 274 5.69 -12.21 -15.28
N ALA A 275 6.87 -11.70 -15.67
CA ALA A 275 7.52 -10.57 -14.99
C ALA A 275 6.72 -9.26 -15.11
N SER A 276 6.12 -8.96 -16.27
CA SER A 276 5.32 -7.75 -16.45
C SER A 276 4.02 -7.81 -15.66
N VAL A 277 3.40 -8.99 -15.50
CA VAL A 277 2.22 -9.17 -14.65
C VAL A 277 2.56 -8.96 -13.18
N ARG A 278 3.69 -9.49 -12.71
CA ARG A 278 4.20 -9.23 -11.34
C ARG A 278 4.48 -7.75 -11.11
N ASP A 279 5.18 -7.09 -12.03
CA ASP A 279 5.56 -5.69 -11.87
C ASP A 279 4.36 -4.75 -12.01
N ALA A 280 3.37 -5.11 -12.84
CA ALA A 280 2.08 -4.45 -12.88
C ALA A 280 1.33 -4.59 -11.55
N LEU A 281 1.29 -5.80 -10.95
CA LEU A 281 0.68 -5.99 -9.63
C LEU A 281 1.43 -5.26 -8.52
N ARG A 282 2.76 -5.23 -8.53
CA ARG A 282 3.58 -4.41 -7.62
C ARG A 282 3.26 -2.93 -7.75
N THR A 283 3.03 -2.46 -8.97
CA THR A 283 2.66 -1.07 -9.25
C THR A 283 1.24 -0.76 -8.78
N VAL A 284 0.27 -1.62 -9.07
CA VAL A 284 -1.14 -1.43 -8.70
C VAL A 284 -1.36 -1.56 -7.19
N LEU A 285 -0.70 -2.51 -6.55
CA LEU A 285 -0.74 -2.71 -5.10
C LEU A 285 0.25 -1.82 -4.34
N ASN A 286 1.13 -1.12 -5.06
CA ASN A 286 2.20 -0.26 -4.56
C ASN A 286 3.03 -0.93 -3.45
N ASP A 287 3.40 -2.17 -3.68
CA ASP A 287 4.23 -2.95 -2.78
C ASP A 287 5.30 -3.70 -3.59
N PRO A 288 6.59 -3.34 -3.45
CA PRO A 288 7.67 -4.00 -4.18
C PRO A 288 7.92 -5.43 -3.67
N THR A 289 7.43 -5.78 -2.47
CA THR A 289 7.59 -7.11 -1.86
C THR A 289 6.58 -8.13 -2.38
N VAL A 290 5.67 -7.72 -3.27
CA VAL A 290 4.70 -8.64 -3.89
C VAL A 290 5.43 -9.72 -4.68
N GLU A 291 5.10 -10.96 -4.34
CA GLU A 291 5.53 -12.18 -5.02
C GLU A 291 4.31 -12.97 -5.49
N LEU A 292 4.46 -13.63 -6.64
CA LEU A 292 3.44 -14.48 -7.25
C LEU A 292 3.93 -15.92 -7.30
N ARG A 293 3.06 -16.84 -6.87
CA ARG A 293 3.25 -18.28 -7.03
C ARG A 293 2.05 -18.84 -7.78
N PHE A 294 2.26 -19.49 -8.92
CA PHE A 294 1.19 -20.03 -9.75
C PHE A 294 0.94 -21.48 -9.40
N TRP A 295 -0.32 -21.91 -9.37
CA TRP A 295 -0.67 -23.32 -9.25
C TRP A 295 -0.56 -23.99 -10.62
N LEU A 296 0.09 -25.14 -10.73
CA LEU A 296 0.07 -25.94 -11.96
C LEU A 296 -0.78 -27.20 -11.76
N PRO A 297 -1.90 -27.37 -12.50
CA PRO A 297 -2.78 -28.53 -12.35
C PRO A 297 -2.08 -29.87 -12.62
N ASP A 298 -1.22 -29.91 -13.63
CA ASP A 298 -0.55 -31.14 -14.09
C ASP A 298 0.49 -31.63 -13.08
N LEU A 299 1.22 -30.70 -12.44
CA LEU A 299 2.26 -30.99 -11.44
C LEU A 299 1.74 -30.99 -10.00
N ARG A 300 0.48 -30.58 -9.79
CA ARG A 300 -0.18 -30.41 -8.47
C ARG A 300 0.69 -29.68 -7.44
N CYS A 301 1.40 -28.65 -7.87
CA CYS A 301 2.29 -27.88 -7.01
C CYS A 301 2.25 -26.39 -7.36
N TYR A 302 2.71 -25.58 -6.42
CA TYR A 302 2.96 -24.16 -6.65
C TYR A 302 4.35 -23.96 -7.22
N VAL A 303 4.45 -23.11 -8.23
CA VAL A 303 5.69 -22.75 -8.90
C VAL A 303 5.88 -21.24 -8.89
N ASP A 304 7.14 -20.83 -8.80
CA ASP A 304 7.49 -19.42 -8.90
C ASP A 304 7.42 -18.91 -10.36
N VAL A 305 7.74 -17.63 -10.53
CA VAL A 305 7.76 -16.97 -11.85
C VAL A 305 8.81 -17.53 -12.82
N ASP A 306 9.80 -18.26 -12.30
CA ASP A 306 10.86 -18.91 -13.08
C ASP A 306 10.49 -20.36 -13.43
N GLY A 307 9.32 -20.84 -13.00
CA GLY A 307 8.86 -22.22 -13.22
C GLY A 307 9.51 -23.24 -12.29
N ARG A 308 10.12 -22.79 -11.19
CA ARG A 308 10.70 -23.70 -10.18
C ARG A 308 9.65 -24.05 -9.11
N PRO A 309 9.65 -25.28 -8.59
CA PRO A 309 8.79 -25.66 -7.47
C PRO A 309 9.06 -24.77 -6.26
N ALA A 310 8.01 -24.18 -5.70
CA ALA A 310 8.09 -23.31 -4.53
C ALA A 310 7.17 -23.83 -3.44
N ASP A 311 7.74 -24.09 -2.26
CA ASP A 311 6.94 -24.45 -1.09
C ASP A 311 6.25 -23.19 -0.54
N LEU A 312 4.96 -23.31 -0.24
CA LEU A 312 4.22 -22.30 0.49
C LEU A 312 4.57 -22.49 1.96
N GLY A 313 5.65 -21.87 2.41
CA GLY A 313 6.14 -22.02 3.78
C GLY A 313 5.01 -21.99 4.81
N GLY A 314 4.78 -23.14 5.43
CA GLY A 314 3.78 -23.34 6.49
C GLY A 314 2.33 -23.31 6.00
N SER A 315 1.67 -24.47 6.05
CA SER A 315 0.22 -24.63 6.01
C SER A 315 -0.46 -23.91 7.20
N ALA A 316 -0.55 -22.58 7.13
CA ALA A 316 -1.44 -21.80 7.95
C ALA A 316 -2.79 -21.69 7.23
N ASP A 317 -3.71 -22.60 7.60
CA ASP A 317 -5.16 -22.37 7.60
C ASP A 317 -5.75 -21.72 6.33
N LEU A 318 -5.68 -22.44 5.22
CA LEU A 318 -6.43 -22.12 4.00
C LEU A 318 -7.37 -23.28 3.68
N GLY A 319 -8.56 -23.25 4.28
CA GLY A 319 -9.64 -24.15 3.91
C GLY A 319 -10.54 -24.54 5.08
N GLY A 320 -11.49 -23.67 5.42
CA GLY A 320 -12.70 -24.10 6.13
C GLY A 320 -13.52 -25.03 5.24
N SER A 321 -13.12 -26.30 5.20
CA SER A 321 -13.95 -27.43 4.78
C SER A 321 -14.69 -27.91 6.02
N VAL A 322 -15.97 -27.56 6.11
CA VAL A 322 -16.89 -28.11 7.11
C VAL A 322 -17.04 -29.60 6.81
N ASP A 323 -16.33 -30.44 7.57
CA ASP A 323 -16.56 -31.88 7.60
C ASP A 323 -17.37 -32.20 8.87
N ILE A 324 -18.69 -32.30 8.72
CA ILE A 324 -19.59 -32.77 9.78
C ILE A 324 -19.42 -34.28 9.84
N GLY A 325 -18.58 -34.78 10.76
CA GLY A 325 -18.49 -36.22 10.93
C GLY A 325 -17.37 -36.74 11.80
N ARG A 326 -17.36 -36.40 13.11
CA ARG A 326 -17.08 -37.30 14.25
C ARG A 326 -16.69 -36.50 15.49
N ALA A 327 -17.69 -36.19 16.28
CA ALA A 327 -17.50 -36.02 17.72
C ALA A 327 -17.68 -37.40 18.37
N ALA A 328 -16.59 -38.02 18.84
CA ALA A 328 -16.63 -38.97 19.94
C ALA A 328 -15.22 -39.27 20.47
N ALA A 329 -15.08 -39.03 21.77
CA ALA A 329 -14.18 -39.68 22.73
C ALA A 329 -12.80 -39.06 23.04
N ALA A 330 -12.64 -38.81 24.35
CA ALA A 330 -11.44 -38.61 25.17
C ALA A 330 -10.69 -37.28 24.96
N GLY A 331 -10.42 -36.45 25.97
CA GLY A 331 -10.33 -36.70 27.41
C GLY A 331 -8.96 -36.20 27.88
N SER A 332 -8.94 -35.03 28.53
CA SER A 332 -7.96 -34.56 29.53
C SER A 332 -6.49 -34.97 29.38
N THR A 333 -5.61 -33.97 29.21
CA THR A 333 -4.71 -33.51 30.30
C THR A 333 -4.04 -32.19 29.92
N ALA A 334 -4.04 -31.27 30.88
CA ALA A 334 -3.29 -30.03 30.84
C ALA A 334 -1.82 -30.33 31.16
N GLU A 335 -0.90 -29.91 30.30
CA GLU A 335 0.51 -29.76 30.64
C GLU A 335 1.03 -28.44 30.07
N ALA A 336 1.51 -27.60 30.98
CA ALA A 336 2.10 -26.31 30.72
C ALA A 336 3.43 -26.49 29.99
N GLY A 337 3.42 -26.26 28.68
CA GLY A 337 4.62 -26.18 27.84
C GLY A 337 4.57 -24.91 27.01
N ARG A 338 5.31 -23.90 27.46
CA ARG A 338 5.90 -22.79 26.68
C ARG A 338 5.14 -22.40 25.40
N ALA A 339 4.39 -21.29 25.47
CA ALA A 339 3.80 -20.63 24.30
C ALA A 339 4.84 -20.54 23.15
N PRO A 340 4.53 -21.00 21.93
CA PRO A 340 5.39 -20.74 20.79
C PRO A 340 5.45 -19.22 20.61
N GLU A 341 6.66 -18.68 20.59
CA GLU A 341 6.92 -17.29 20.22
C GLU A 341 6.15 -16.93 18.93
N PRO A 342 5.58 -15.72 18.81
CA PRO A 342 4.92 -15.30 17.60
C PRO A 342 5.92 -15.38 16.43
N ALA A 343 5.64 -16.26 15.47
CA ALA A 343 6.43 -16.43 14.27
C ALA A 343 6.75 -15.07 13.65
N SER A 344 8.03 -14.77 13.56
CA SER A 344 8.59 -13.57 12.96
C SER A 344 8.12 -13.41 11.51
N GLY A 345 7.28 -12.41 11.25
CA GLY A 345 7.03 -11.89 9.91
C GLY A 345 5.89 -12.52 9.12
N ALA A 346 4.66 -12.54 9.67
CA ALA A 346 3.46 -12.90 8.90
C ALA A 346 3.29 -11.98 7.67
N ARG A 347 3.71 -12.47 6.49
CA ARG A 347 3.43 -11.83 5.20
C ARG A 347 1.93 -11.97 4.90
N TRP A 348 1.35 -10.96 4.27
CA TRP A 348 -0.03 -11.03 3.78
C TRP A 348 -0.08 -12.05 2.63
N THR A 349 -1.03 -12.98 2.68
CA THR A 349 -1.20 -14.02 1.67
C THR A 349 -2.65 -14.03 1.18
N ARG A 350 -2.85 -14.11 -0.13
CA ARG A 350 -4.17 -14.18 -0.76
C ARG A 350 -4.16 -15.12 -1.94
N GLU A 351 -5.08 -16.08 -1.93
CA GLU A 351 -5.33 -16.97 -3.05
C GLU A 351 -6.24 -16.31 -4.08
N VAL A 352 -5.89 -16.50 -5.35
CA VAL A 352 -6.67 -16.10 -6.52
C VAL A 352 -7.18 -17.36 -7.18
N LEU A 353 -8.48 -17.42 -7.40
CA LEU A 353 -9.16 -18.51 -8.09
C LEU A 353 -9.53 -18.09 -9.52
N THR A 354 -9.60 -19.06 -10.43
CA THR A 354 -10.16 -18.89 -11.78
C THR A 354 -11.66 -18.60 -11.71
N ARG A 355 -12.29 -18.28 -12.86
CA ARG A 355 -13.75 -18.12 -12.93
C ARG A 355 -14.51 -19.38 -12.51
N ASP A 356 -13.93 -20.55 -12.73
CA ASP A 356 -14.53 -21.85 -12.43
C ASP A 356 -14.19 -22.36 -11.02
N GLY A 357 -13.53 -21.53 -10.20
CA GLY A 357 -13.20 -21.84 -8.80
C GLY A 357 -11.94 -22.68 -8.62
N ALA A 358 -11.15 -22.93 -9.66
CA ALA A 358 -9.88 -23.63 -9.56
C ALA A 358 -8.77 -22.69 -9.02
N PRO A 359 -7.80 -23.21 -8.25
CA PRO A 359 -6.65 -22.42 -7.79
C PRO A 359 -5.82 -21.94 -8.98
N LEU A 360 -5.59 -20.63 -9.05
CA LEU A 360 -4.81 -19.98 -10.11
C LEU A 360 -3.43 -19.56 -9.60
N ALA A 361 -3.40 -18.73 -8.56
CA ALA A 361 -2.17 -18.20 -8.01
C ALA A 361 -2.33 -17.78 -6.55
N VAL A 362 -1.23 -17.79 -5.81
CA VAL A 362 -1.12 -17.21 -4.47
C VAL A 362 -0.25 -15.96 -4.56
N VAL A 363 -0.77 -14.86 -4.01
CA VAL A 363 -0.09 -13.56 -3.93
C VAL A 363 0.35 -13.33 -2.50
N THR A 364 1.64 -13.07 -2.28
CA THR A 364 2.20 -12.75 -0.96
C THR A 364 2.82 -11.36 -0.95
N GLY A 365 2.68 -10.58 0.14
CA GLY A 365 3.24 -9.23 0.25
C GLY A 365 3.25 -8.67 1.69
N ASP A 366 3.32 -7.34 1.82
CA ASP A 366 3.35 -6.64 3.10
C ASP A 366 2.05 -6.87 3.92
N PRO A 367 2.11 -7.18 5.23
CA PRO A 367 0.94 -7.31 6.09
C PRO A 367 -0.04 -6.12 6.05
N ALA A 368 0.42 -4.91 5.72
CA ALA A 368 -0.43 -3.72 5.58
C ALA A 368 -1.49 -3.85 4.47
N LEU A 369 -1.26 -4.70 3.45
CA LEU A 369 -2.24 -4.99 2.40
C LEU A 369 -3.53 -5.63 2.96
N GLY A 370 -3.43 -6.31 4.11
CA GLY A 370 -4.58 -6.91 4.80
C GLY A 370 -5.60 -5.89 5.34
N GLN A 371 -5.20 -4.63 5.53
CA GLN A 371 -6.08 -3.56 6.04
C GLN A 371 -7.10 -3.07 5.00
N HIS A 372 -6.81 -3.25 3.70
CA HIS A 372 -7.60 -2.71 2.59
C HIS A 372 -8.20 -3.83 1.70
N ARG A 373 -8.82 -4.85 2.32
CA ARG A 373 -9.36 -6.04 1.62
C ARG A 373 -10.23 -5.74 0.40
N ALA A 374 -11.08 -4.71 0.46
CA ALA A 374 -11.97 -4.38 -0.65
C ALA A 374 -11.22 -3.92 -1.92
N PHE A 375 -10.11 -3.19 -1.76
CA PHE A 375 -9.28 -2.74 -2.86
C PHE A 375 -8.42 -3.88 -3.41
N THR A 376 -7.75 -4.63 -2.53
CA THR A 376 -6.91 -5.76 -2.95
C THR A 376 -7.72 -6.83 -3.66
N ASP A 377 -8.91 -7.19 -3.16
CA ASP A 377 -9.81 -8.14 -3.84
C ASP A 377 -10.33 -7.60 -5.18
N ALA A 378 -10.53 -6.29 -5.34
CA ALA A 378 -10.94 -5.69 -6.61
C ALA A 378 -9.80 -5.69 -7.65
N ALA A 379 -8.58 -5.34 -7.23
CA ALA A 379 -7.39 -5.36 -8.07
C ALA A 379 -7.06 -6.80 -8.54
N LEU A 380 -7.10 -7.78 -7.63
CA LEU A 380 -6.90 -9.20 -7.97
C LEU A 380 -7.97 -9.72 -8.92
N ARG A 381 -9.25 -9.37 -8.72
CA ARG A 381 -10.33 -9.76 -9.63
C ARG A 381 -10.18 -9.15 -11.02
N ALA A 382 -9.71 -7.91 -11.12
CA ALA A 382 -9.45 -7.24 -12.39
C ALA A 382 -8.23 -7.84 -13.11
N GLY A 383 -7.18 -8.21 -12.36
CA GLY A 383 -5.94 -8.80 -12.90
C GLY A 383 -6.01 -10.29 -13.24
N ARG A 384 -7.12 -10.97 -12.96
CA ARG A 384 -7.26 -12.43 -13.13
C ARG A 384 -6.97 -12.93 -14.55
N LEU A 385 -7.47 -12.26 -15.59
CA LEU A 385 -7.20 -12.67 -16.98
C LEU A 385 -5.71 -12.61 -17.33
N ALA A 386 -4.99 -11.60 -16.81
CA ALA A 386 -3.56 -11.50 -16.99
C ALA A 386 -2.80 -12.59 -16.21
N LEU A 387 -3.31 -12.97 -15.03
CA LEU A 387 -2.77 -14.08 -14.25
C LEU A 387 -3.01 -15.45 -14.92
N GLU A 388 -4.17 -15.66 -15.55
CA GLU A 388 -4.47 -16.87 -16.35
C GLU A 388 -3.50 -17.00 -17.53
N ASN A 389 -3.26 -15.91 -18.27
CA ASN A 389 -2.28 -15.90 -19.35
C ASN A 389 -0.84 -16.15 -18.84
N ALA A 390 -0.48 -15.58 -17.69
CA ALA A 390 0.83 -15.83 -17.09
C ALA A 390 0.99 -17.29 -16.62
N GLN A 391 -0.06 -17.90 -16.06
CA GLN A 391 -0.05 -19.31 -15.63
C GLN A 391 0.28 -20.24 -16.80
N LEU A 392 -0.31 -20.01 -17.99
CA LEU A 392 -0.01 -20.81 -19.19
C LEU A 392 1.48 -20.73 -19.57
N GLN A 393 2.09 -19.55 -19.48
CA GLN A 393 3.51 -19.39 -19.75
C GLN A 393 4.39 -20.05 -18.69
N VAL A 394 3.99 -19.99 -17.42
CA VAL A 394 4.68 -20.68 -16.32
C VAL A 394 4.61 -22.19 -16.52
N ALA A 395 3.47 -22.71 -16.97
CA ALA A 395 3.30 -24.13 -17.26
C ALA A 395 4.30 -24.61 -18.33
N VAL A 396 4.43 -23.87 -19.43
CA VAL A 396 5.40 -24.18 -20.50
C VAL A 396 6.84 -24.15 -19.96
N ARG A 397 7.19 -23.16 -19.12
CA ARG A 397 8.52 -23.08 -18.51
C ARG A 397 8.80 -24.21 -17.53
N ALA A 398 7.84 -24.55 -16.68
CA ALA A 398 7.97 -25.65 -15.73
C ALA A 398 8.21 -26.98 -16.45
N GLN A 399 7.51 -27.22 -17.57
CA GLN A 399 7.72 -28.41 -18.40
C GLN A 399 9.15 -28.49 -18.96
N LEU A 400 9.72 -27.36 -19.40
CA LEU A 400 11.11 -27.29 -19.86
C LEU A 400 12.10 -27.56 -18.74
N VAL A 401 11.88 -26.98 -17.55
CA VAL A 401 12.72 -27.20 -16.36
C VAL A 401 12.70 -28.67 -15.96
N GLU A 402 11.52 -29.29 -15.94
CA GLU A 402 11.37 -30.71 -15.60
C GLU A 402 12.02 -31.62 -16.63
N THR A 403 11.83 -31.34 -17.93
CA THR A 403 12.45 -32.11 -19.02
C THR A 403 13.97 -32.01 -18.96
N HIS A 404 14.51 -30.82 -18.72
CA HIS A 404 15.95 -30.63 -18.58
C HIS A 404 16.50 -31.35 -17.34
N ALA A 405 15.79 -31.27 -16.21
CA ALA A 405 16.13 -32.01 -14.99
C ALA A 405 16.07 -33.53 -15.20
N ALA A 406 15.13 -34.04 -15.99
CA ALA A 406 15.06 -35.44 -16.37
C ALA A 406 16.26 -35.86 -17.24
N HIS A 407 16.61 -35.07 -18.26
CA HIS A 407 17.78 -35.34 -19.10
C HIS A 407 19.09 -35.33 -18.30
N LEU A 408 19.27 -34.39 -17.38
CA LEU A 408 20.45 -34.36 -16.51
C LEU A 408 20.52 -35.58 -15.58
N ARG A 409 19.38 -36.05 -15.05
CA ARG A 409 19.32 -37.28 -14.24
C ARG A 409 19.72 -38.51 -15.05
N VAL A 410 19.21 -38.64 -16.27
CA VAL A 410 19.56 -39.76 -17.18
C VAL A 410 21.04 -39.69 -17.55
N ALA A 411 21.54 -38.52 -17.95
CA ALA A 411 22.95 -38.32 -18.29
C ALA A 411 23.87 -38.66 -17.10
N GLY A 412 23.50 -38.24 -15.90
CA GLY A 412 24.21 -38.57 -14.66
C GLY A 412 24.23 -40.07 -14.36
N ALA A 413 23.10 -40.75 -14.52
CA ALA A 413 22.99 -42.20 -14.34
C ALA A 413 23.84 -42.96 -15.38
N SER A 414 23.78 -42.58 -16.65
CA SER A 414 24.58 -43.18 -17.72
C SER A 414 26.09 -42.95 -17.53
N ALA A 415 26.51 -41.79 -17.02
CA ALA A 415 27.91 -41.51 -16.71
C ALA A 415 28.42 -42.31 -15.49
N ALA A 416 27.57 -42.55 -14.49
CA ALA A 416 27.90 -43.41 -13.35
C ALA A 416 28.03 -44.88 -13.78
N GLN A 417 27.16 -45.36 -14.66
CA GLN A 417 27.25 -46.71 -15.21
C GLN A 417 28.52 -46.92 -16.05
N ARG A 418 28.89 -45.95 -16.90
CA ARG A 418 30.16 -45.98 -17.64
C ARG A 418 31.39 -46.08 -16.73
N ARG A 419 31.41 -45.32 -15.63
CA ARG A 419 32.51 -45.37 -14.66
C ARG A 419 32.60 -46.74 -13.95
N ARG A 420 31.47 -47.35 -13.59
CA ARG A 420 31.45 -48.70 -13.02
C ARG A 420 31.97 -49.74 -14.01
N MET A 421 31.49 -49.73 -15.25
CA MET A 421 31.96 -50.64 -16.30
C MET A 421 33.46 -50.50 -16.57
N ALA A 422 33.97 -49.26 -16.61
CA ALA A 422 35.41 -49.02 -16.80
C ALA A 422 36.24 -49.55 -15.62
N HIS A 423 35.74 -49.43 -14.39
CA HIS A 423 36.40 -49.92 -13.19
C HIS A 423 36.40 -51.46 -13.12
N ASP A 424 35.24 -52.11 -13.30
CA ASP A 424 35.11 -53.57 -13.28
C ASP A 424 35.99 -54.23 -14.36
N LEU A 425 36.08 -53.59 -15.54
CA LEU A 425 36.94 -54.05 -16.62
C LEU A 425 38.43 -53.89 -16.28
N GLY A 426 38.83 -52.74 -15.71
CA GLY A 426 40.20 -52.52 -15.25
C GLY A 426 40.64 -53.59 -14.26
N ASP A 427 39.79 -53.88 -13.28
CA ASP A 427 40.03 -54.91 -12.27
C ASP A 427 40.05 -56.33 -12.86
N GLY A 428 39.19 -56.60 -13.85
CA GLY A 428 39.15 -57.87 -14.57
C GLY A 428 40.41 -58.11 -15.41
N MET A 429 40.84 -57.09 -16.16
CA MET A 429 42.07 -57.12 -16.95
C MET A 429 43.30 -57.25 -16.05
N GLN A 430 43.40 -56.49 -14.97
CA GLN A 430 44.52 -56.57 -14.02
C GLN A 430 44.59 -57.94 -13.34
N ARG A 431 43.46 -58.53 -12.91
CA ARG A 431 43.44 -59.88 -12.32
C ARG A 431 43.96 -60.92 -13.31
N ARG A 432 43.48 -60.91 -14.56
CA ARG A 432 43.92 -61.86 -15.60
C ARG A 432 45.38 -61.65 -16.00
N LEU A 433 45.83 -60.41 -16.15
CA LEU A 433 47.24 -60.12 -16.43
C LEU A 433 48.17 -60.55 -15.30
N THR A 434 47.73 -60.38 -14.05
CA THR A 434 48.47 -60.85 -12.87
C THR A 434 48.53 -62.38 -12.83
N ASP A 435 47.44 -63.06 -13.19
CA ASP A 435 47.39 -64.52 -13.25
C ASP A 435 48.29 -65.07 -14.36
N LEU A 436 48.24 -64.46 -15.56
CA LEU A 436 49.15 -64.76 -16.67
C LEU A 436 50.61 -64.50 -16.30
N ALA A 437 50.93 -63.40 -15.59
CA ALA A 437 52.27 -63.12 -15.10
C ALA A 437 52.74 -64.15 -14.06
N ARG A 438 51.83 -64.61 -13.17
CA ARG A 438 52.10 -65.68 -12.21
C ARG A 438 52.42 -67.00 -12.91
N VAL A 439 51.64 -67.36 -13.93
CA VAL A 439 51.87 -68.54 -14.76
C VAL A 439 53.20 -68.45 -15.51
N ALA A 440 53.54 -67.29 -16.07
CA ALA A 440 54.83 -67.07 -16.74
C ALA A 440 56.04 -67.13 -15.79
N SER A 441 55.90 -66.65 -14.55
CA SER A 441 56.98 -66.70 -13.53
C SER A 441 57.34 -68.11 -13.05
N ARG A 442 56.49 -69.12 -13.29
CA ARG A 442 56.77 -70.54 -12.97
C ARG A 442 57.45 -71.31 -14.10
N ALA A 443 57.62 -70.69 -15.27
CA ALA A 443 58.29 -71.30 -16.43
C ALA A 443 59.79 -71.65 -16.25
N PRO A 444 60.59 -71.05 -15.35
CA PRO A 444 62.02 -71.35 -15.27
C PRO A 444 62.39 -72.75 -14.75
N ASP A 445 61.47 -73.46 -14.07
CA ASP A 445 61.75 -74.76 -13.41
C ASP A 445 61.03 -75.96 -14.07
N ALA A 446 60.40 -75.78 -15.24
CA ALA A 446 59.54 -76.79 -15.87
C ALA A 446 60.21 -77.56 -17.03
N ASP A 447 59.92 -78.86 -17.16
CA ASP A 447 60.43 -79.77 -18.20
C ASP A 447 60.02 -79.31 -19.63
N PRO A 448 60.77 -79.60 -20.72
CA PRO A 448 60.54 -79.01 -22.04
C PRO A 448 59.16 -79.26 -22.67
N ALA A 449 58.44 -80.30 -22.23
CA ALA A 449 57.07 -80.60 -22.68
C ALA A 449 56.01 -79.75 -21.95
N GLU A 450 56.23 -79.45 -20.66
CA GLU A 450 55.33 -78.68 -19.81
C GLU A 450 55.37 -77.17 -20.17
N THR A 451 56.55 -76.68 -20.52
CA THR A 451 56.76 -75.30 -21.02
C THR A 451 55.97 -75.00 -22.30
N ARG A 452 55.78 -75.97 -23.21
CA ARG A 452 54.96 -75.77 -24.42
C ARG A 452 53.46 -75.66 -24.12
N LEU A 453 52.96 -76.41 -23.13
CA LEU A 453 51.57 -76.33 -22.70
C LEU A 453 51.29 -74.99 -21.98
N LEU A 454 52.22 -74.55 -21.14
CA LEU A 454 52.17 -73.23 -20.49
C LEU A 454 52.15 -72.08 -21.50
N LEU A 455 53.01 -72.12 -22.53
CA LEU A 455 53.03 -71.11 -23.60
C LEU A 455 51.72 -71.07 -24.39
N ARG A 456 51.10 -72.22 -24.67
CA ARG A 456 49.81 -72.28 -25.37
C ARG A 456 48.68 -71.68 -24.53
N HIS A 457 48.66 -71.97 -23.24
CA HIS A 457 47.68 -71.39 -22.31
C HIS A 457 47.83 -69.88 -22.17
N LEU A 458 49.07 -69.36 -22.11
CA LEU A 458 49.35 -67.93 -22.12
C LEU A 458 48.88 -67.25 -23.42
N HIS A 459 49.09 -67.90 -24.57
CA HIS A 459 48.66 -67.38 -25.87
C HIS A 459 47.13 -67.32 -26.01
N GLU A 460 46.43 -68.37 -25.60
CA GLU A 460 44.96 -68.41 -25.62
C GLU A 460 44.36 -67.37 -24.66
N GLY A 461 44.94 -67.20 -23.47
CA GLY A 461 44.54 -66.16 -22.52
C GLY A 461 44.73 -64.73 -23.05
N LEU A 462 45.81 -64.46 -23.78
CA LEU A 462 46.08 -63.16 -24.41
C LEU A 462 45.11 -62.86 -25.56
N LEU A 463 44.78 -63.86 -26.39
CA LEU A 463 43.81 -63.70 -27.47
C LEU A 463 42.40 -63.41 -26.93
N ALA A 464 41.98 -64.11 -25.87
CA ALA A 464 40.70 -63.86 -25.21
C ALA A 464 40.62 -62.43 -24.63
N ALA A 465 41.69 -61.97 -23.95
CA ALA A 465 41.75 -60.60 -23.42
C ALA A 465 41.70 -59.54 -24.53
N ASN A 466 42.35 -59.77 -25.68
CA ASN A 466 42.31 -58.86 -26.81
C ASN A 466 40.90 -58.77 -27.43
N GLN A 467 40.20 -59.91 -27.51
CA GLN A 467 38.84 -59.96 -28.03
C GLN A 467 37.85 -59.19 -27.15
N GLU A 468 37.95 -59.31 -25.82
CA GLU A 468 37.12 -58.56 -24.86
C GLU A 468 37.32 -57.04 -25.02
N VAL A 469 38.55 -56.56 -25.21
CA VAL A 469 38.85 -55.14 -25.47
C VAL A 469 38.27 -54.68 -26.81
N ARG A 470 38.32 -55.53 -27.84
CA ARG A 470 37.74 -55.22 -29.15
C ARG A 470 36.21 -55.14 -29.11
N ASP A 471 35.56 -56.05 -28.39
CA ASP A 471 34.09 -56.03 -28.22
C ASP A 471 33.63 -54.77 -27.48
N LEU A 472 34.37 -54.33 -26.46
CA LEU A 472 34.12 -53.06 -25.78
C LEU A 472 34.30 -51.85 -26.70
N SER A 473 35.38 -51.80 -27.49
CA SER A 473 35.64 -50.69 -28.41
C SER A 473 34.52 -50.52 -29.45
N ARG A 474 33.89 -51.64 -29.86
CA ARG A 474 32.70 -51.65 -30.73
C ARG A 474 31.45 -51.16 -29.98
N GLY A 475 31.26 -51.59 -28.73
CA GLY A 475 30.15 -51.10 -27.88
C GLY A 475 30.21 -49.60 -27.60
N LEU A 476 31.40 -49.03 -27.38
CA LEU A 476 31.60 -47.60 -27.16
C LEU A 476 31.27 -46.75 -28.40
N ARG A 477 31.73 -47.17 -29.58
CA ARG A 477 31.40 -46.47 -30.85
C ARG A 477 29.92 -46.50 -31.20
N ALA A 478 29.21 -47.58 -30.86
CA ALA A 478 27.77 -47.69 -31.13
C ALA A 478 26.93 -46.77 -30.22
N ALA A 479 27.41 -46.45 -29.01
CA ALA A 479 26.69 -45.58 -28.07
C ALA A 479 26.91 -44.07 -28.33
N ASP A 480 28.02 -43.68 -28.95
CA ASP A 480 28.29 -42.29 -29.36
C ASP A 480 27.55 -41.90 -30.66
N ALA A 481 27.03 -42.88 -31.40
CA ALA A 481 26.10 -42.66 -32.51
C ALA A 481 24.70 -42.34 -31.96
N VAL A 482 24.53 -41.12 -31.45
CA VAL A 482 23.21 -40.54 -31.19
C VAL A 482 22.38 -40.63 -32.47
N PRO A 483 21.15 -41.18 -32.47
CA PRO A 483 20.30 -41.10 -33.66
C PRO A 483 20.01 -39.62 -33.92
N GLY A 484 20.55 -39.13 -35.03
CA GLY A 484 20.43 -37.74 -35.45
C GLY A 484 18.97 -37.29 -35.42
N GLY A 485 18.78 -36.06 -34.92
CA GLY A 485 17.51 -35.35 -34.99
C GLY A 485 17.01 -35.25 -36.45
N PRO A 486 15.69 -35.06 -36.63
CA PRO A 486 15.10 -35.02 -37.96
C PRO A 486 15.66 -33.84 -38.75
N THR A 487 16.25 -34.16 -39.90
CA THR A 487 16.46 -33.23 -41.00
C THR A 487 15.15 -33.05 -41.76
N SER A 488 14.40 -31.99 -41.44
CA SER A 488 13.58 -31.16 -42.36
C SER A 488 12.77 -30.15 -41.55
#